data_AF-A0A8S4FBB4-F1
#
_entry.id   AF-A0A8S4FBB4-F1
#
_cell.length_a   1.000
_cell.length_b   1.000
_cell.length_c   1.000
_cell.angle_alpha   90.00
_cell.angle_beta   90.00
_cell.angle_gamma   90.00
#
_symmetry.space_group_name_H-M   'P 1'
#
loop_
_entity.id
_entity.type
_entity.pdbx_description
1 polymer ?
#
loop_
_entity_poly.entity_id
_entity_poly.type
_entity_poly.pdbx_seq_one_letter_code
_entity_poly.pdbx_strand_id
1 'polypeptide(L)'
;MDVCDICKEPCNQVCPPCRQRCEVACAHTKCSKTCGSPCTPCTENCTRRCVHGACDRKCGEPCSRPPCDQPCPKKLPCRHPCRGLCGEPCPDICKTCRPEEFPTDFLGEDFEDGAKFVKLQDCTHILEVEDFDNLMKGDESSITIRSCPFCRKAIINTHRYKDLVNAAYKNDINPVKEKIYGTKEQIELKKKEILGITFQFPNLHSAIMEDSNVKDWALAFTKVSLEIGQINKRQANISLPQLQMFSIYLDVLDMLSESYTKFMDIGMTSKNLSSAFYYQTNLICVVLMKNTDKITQQHQQDIGNEMKRINGIIQLNKITVNGAYAAKNNQPKVRSAYDAALSAIVSKTRIYDENTAHECLTALQKAVNLSGIITKEERELIVKAVGLKSGHWFKCPNGHIYCIGECGGAMETSKCNECGALIGGSQHTLLADNELAEEMDGARHPAWSNFNNDMRNFEL
;
A
#
# COMPACT_ATOMS: atom_id res chain seq x y z
N MET A 1 11.44 -3.41 -1.48
CA MET A 1 12.81 -3.06 -1.90
C MET A 1 12.73 -2.40 -3.26
N ASP A 2 12.75 -1.07 -3.30
CA ASP A 2 12.89 -0.34 -4.55
C ASP A 2 14.37 -0.29 -4.93
N VAL A 3 14.67 -0.47 -6.20
CA VAL A 3 16.02 -0.35 -6.80
C VAL A 3 16.42 1.14 -6.94
N CYS A 4 15.73 2.05 -6.24
CA CYS A 4 16.10 3.46 -6.21
C CYS A 4 16.92 3.73 -4.95
N ASP A 5 18.19 4.07 -5.13
CA ASP A 5 19.16 4.28 -4.04
C ASP A 5 18.76 5.39 -3.04
N ILE A 6 17.75 6.23 -3.32
CA ILE A 6 17.30 7.29 -2.41
C ILE A 6 15.78 7.50 -2.55
N CYS A 7 15.00 7.04 -1.55
CA CYS A 7 13.62 7.47 -1.39
C CYS A 7 13.61 8.94 -0.95
N LYS A 8 13.07 9.84 -1.79
CA LYS A 8 12.95 11.27 -1.46
C LYS A 8 11.79 11.58 -0.50
N GLU A 9 10.98 10.57 -0.18
CA GLU A 9 9.81 10.71 0.68
C GLU A 9 10.19 10.44 2.15
N PRO A 10 9.60 11.18 3.11
CA PRO A 10 9.87 10.96 4.52
C PRO A 10 9.46 9.53 4.95
N CYS A 11 10.37 8.86 5.66
CA CYS A 11 10.30 7.42 5.98
C CYS A 11 9.17 7.03 6.96
N ASN A 12 8.46 8.01 7.53
CA ASN A 12 7.35 7.81 8.48
C ASN A 12 5.98 7.62 7.79
N GLN A 13 5.94 7.45 6.47
CA GLN A 13 4.73 7.25 5.69
C GLN A 13 4.88 6.03 4.78
N VAL A 14 3.78 5.34 4.46
CA VAL A 14 3.78 4.25 3.46
C VAL A 14 4.43 4.76 2.18
N CYS A 15 5.54 4.16 1.72
CA CYS A 15 6.25 4.63 0.54
C CYS A 15 5.34 4.53 -0.69
N PRO A 16 5.10 5.64 -1.43
CA PRO A 16 4.28 5.59 -2.63
C PRO A 16 4.98 4.75 -3.72
N PRO A 17 4.21 4.23 -4.70
CA PRO A 17 4.77 3.60 -5.89
C PRO A 17 5.88 4.45 -6.50
N CYS A 18 7.06 3.88 -6.67
CA CYS A 18 8.17 4.60 -7.28
C CYS A 18 7.82 4.99 -8.73
N ARG A 19 7.70 6.31 -8.98
CA ARG A 19 7.41 6.88 -10.31
C ARG A 19 8.65 6.98 -11.21
N GLN A 20 9.83 6.58 -10.72
CA GLN A 20 11.07 6.59 -11.50
C GLN A 20 11.06 5.48 -12.55
N ARG A 21 11.85 5.71 -13.61
CA ARG A 21 12.13 4.67 -14.62
C ARG A 21 12.95 3.57 -13.99
N CYS A 22 12.66 2.33 -14.36
CA CYS A 22 13.40 1.17 -13.90
C CYS A 22 14.89 1.28 -14.27
N GLU A 23 15.76 0.96 -13.32
CA GLU A 23 17.22 1.03 -13.51
C GLU A 23 17.77 -0.19 -14.27
N VAL A 24 16.97 -1.25 -14.41
CA VAL A 24 17.34 -2.46 -15.15
C VAL A 24 17.70 -2.10 -16.58
N ALA A 25 18.91 -2.46 -16.96
CA ALA A 25 19.40 -2.37 -18.32
C ALA A 25 20.11 -3.67 -18.69
N CYS A 26 20.26 -3.86 -19.99
CA CYS A 26 21.16 -4.85 -20.56
C CYS A 26 21.95 -4.16 -21.69
N ALA A 27 22.91 -4.88 -22.28
CA ALA A 27 23.69 -4.38 -23.42
C ALA A 27 22.84 -3.98 -24.65
N HIS A 28 21.57 -4.39 -24.72
CA HIS A 28 20.68 -4.07 -25.83
C HIS A 28 19.78 -2.85 -25.54
N THR A 29 19.10 -2.89 -24.40
CA THR A 29 18.05 -1.93 -24.08
C THR A 29 17.99 -1.66 -22.58
N LYS A 30 17.56 -0.43 -22.24
CA LYS A 30 17.17 -0.06 -20.88
C LYS A 30 15.66 -0.27 -20.71
N CYS A 31 15.25 -0.75 -19.55
CA CYS A 31 13.84 -0.96 -19.26
C CYS A 31 13.06 0.37 -19.35
N SER A 32 12.00 0.40 -20.16
CA SER A 32 11.13 1.55 -20.35
C SER A 32 10.01 1.67 -19.31
N LYS A 33 9.87 0.66 -18.44
CA LYS A 33 8.81 0.59 -17.43
C LYS A 33 9.17 1.37 -16.17
N THR A 34 8.17 1.67 -15.35
CA THR A 34 8.36 2.23 -14.01
C THR A 34 8.94 1.19 -13.06
N CYS A 35 9.61 1.61 -11.99
CA CYS A 35 10.25 0.71 -11.02
C CYS A 35 9.29 -0.36 -10.49
N GLY A 36 8.03 0.00 -10.21
CA GLY A 36 7.02 -0.92 -9.69
C GLY A 36 6.45 -1.94 -10.70
N SER A 37 6.71 -1.79 -12.00
CA SER A 37 6.23 -2.75 -12.99
C SER A 37 7.19 -3.93 -13.18
N PRO A 38 6.68 -5.16 -13.36
CA PRO A 38 7.50 -6.33 -13.63
C PRO A 38 8.36 -6.14 -14.88
N CYS A 39 9.64 -6.45 -14.77
CA CYS A 39 10.59 -6.29 -15.87
C CYS A 39 10.43 -7.45 -16.85
N THR A 40 10.28 -7.14 -18.14
CA THR A 40 10.23 -8.15 -19.20
C THR A 40 11.64 -8.57 -19.59
N PRO A 41 11.95 -9.88 -19.60
CA PRO A 41 13.25 -10.37 -20.06
C PRO A 41 13.54 -9.93 -21.50
N CYS A 42 14.81 -9.66 -21.80
CA CYS A 42 15.23 -9.25 -23.13
C CYS A 42 15.21 -10.42 -24.13
N THR A 43 14.56 -10.22 -25.28
CA THR A 43 14.40 -11.22 -26.37
C THR A 43 15.47 -11.12 -27.46
N GLU A 44 16.38 -10.16 -27.35
CA GLU A 44 17.53 -10.01 -28.26
C GLU A 44 18.54 -11.15 -28.05
N ASN A 45 19.35 -11.40 -29.08
CA ASN A 45 20.40 -12.43 -29.01
C ASN A 45 21.49 -12.01 -28.03
N CYS A 46 21.96 -12.92 -27.19
CA CYS A 46 22.95 -12.61 -26.17
C CYS A 46 24.28 -12.10 -26.80
N THR A 47 24.79 -10.97 -26.33
CA THR A 47 26.08 -10.40 -26.79
C THR A 47 27.31 -11.11 -26.22
N ARG A 48 27.14 -12.08 -25.30
CA ARG A 48 28.26 -12.82 -24.70
C ARG A 48 28.95 -13.68 -25.77
N ARG A 49 30.13 -13.22 -26.19
CA ARG A 49 31.03 -13.92 -27.10
C ARG A 49 32.48 -13.67 -26.73
N CYS A 50 33.30 -14.69 -26.89
CA CYS A 50 34.75 -14.60 -26.81
C CYS A 50 35.38 -15.51 -27.87
N VAL A 51 36.71 -15.47 -27.98
CA VAL A 51 37.45 -16.36 -28.88
C VAL A 51 37.25 -17.85 -28.54
N HIS A 52 36.88 -18.14 -27.30
CA HIS A 52 36.55 -19.48 -26.82
C HIS A 52 35.07 -19.86 -27.04
N GLY A 53 34.32 -19.08 -27.84
CA GLY A 53 32.95 -19.37 -28.30
C GLY A 53 31.91 -18.28 -27.96
N ALA A 54 30.67 -18.46 -28.40
CA ALA A 54 29.58 -17.50 -28.23
C ALA A 54 28.30 -18.16 -27.68
N CYS A 55 27.50 -17.37 -26.95
CA CYS A 55 26.14 -17.77 -26.56
C CYS A 55 25.19 -17.65 -27.76
N ASP A 56 24.32 -18.64 -27.93
CA ASP A 56 23.29 -18.73 -28.97
C ASP A 56 21.87 -18.44 -28.43
N ARG A 57 21.69 -18.40 -27.11
CA ARG A 57 20.41 -18.10 -26.45
C ARG A 57 20.06 -16.61 -26.39
N LYS A 58 18.82 -16.33 -25.99
CA LYS A 58 18.35 -14.96 -25.75
C LYS A 58 18.96 -14.33 -24.50
N CYS A 59 19.05 -13.00 -24.48
CA CYS A 59 19.67 -12.27 -23.38
C CYS A 59 18.96 -12.48 -22.04
N GLY A 60 17.63 -12.62 -22.03
CA GLY A 60 16.84 -12.91 -20.84
C GLY A 60 16.84 -14.38 -20.39
N GLU A 61 17.39 -15.29 -21.20
CA GLU A 61 17.47 -16.72 -20.88
C GLU A 61 18.81 -17.08 -20.25
N PRO A 62 18.88 -18.19 -19.48
CA PRO A 62 20.15 -18.75 -19.03
C PRO A 62 21.07 -19.00 -20.22
N CYS A 63 22.32 -18.55 -20.13
CA CYS A 63 23.28 -18.76 -21.21
C CYS A 63 23.50 -20.26 -21.48
N SER A 64 23.77 -20.61 -22.74
CA SER A 64 24.10 -21.99 -23.14
C SER A 64 25.48 -22.45 -22.68
N ARG A 65 26.29 -21.54 -22.14
CA ARG A 65 27.67 -21.82 -21.71
C ARG A 65 28.01 -21.07 -20.42
N PRO A 66 28.94 -21.60 -19.61
CA PRO A 66 29.49 -20.89 -18.46
C PRO A 66 30.33 -19.67 -18.88
N PRO A 67 30.57 -18.72 -17.96
CA PRO A 67 31.54 -17.65 -18.16
C PRO A 67 32.94 -18.16 -18.53
N CYS A 68 33.71 -17.31 -19.20
CA CYS A 68 35.08 -17.64 -19.58
C CYS A 68 36.05 -17.23 -18.46
N ASP A 69 36.83 -18.18 -17.96
CA ASP A 69 37.84 -17.96 -16.90
C ASP A 69 39.26 -17.73 -17.44
N GLN A 70 39.40 -17.73 -18.77
CA GLN A 70 40.67 -17.50 -19.45
C GLN A 70 41.12 -16.04 -19.31
N PRO A 71 42.43 -15.79 -19.15
CA PRO A 71 42.97 -14.44 -19.09
C PRO A 71 42.69 -13.68 -20.39
N CYS A 72 42.55 -12.36 -20.29
CA CYS A 72 42.33 -11.53 -21.47
C CYS A 72 43.58 -11.53 -22.37
N PRO A 73 43.44 -11.86 -23.68
CA PRO A 73 44.58 -11.85 -24.61
C PRO A 73 45.00 -10.44 -25.04
N LYS A 74 44.26 -9.40 -24.61
CA LYS A 74 44.51 -8.01 -25.02
C LYS A 74 45.63 -7.38 -24.19
N LYS A 75 46.33 -6.43 -24.81
CA LYS A 75 47.28 -5.54 -24.13
C LYS A 75 46.61 -4.21 -23.85
N LEU A 76 46.94 -3.61 -22.71
CA LEU A 76 46.49 -2.27 -22.33
C LEU A 76 47.11 -1.20 -23.26
N PRO A 77 46.62 0.06 -23.26
CA PRO A 77 47.23 1.15 -24.02
C PRO A 77 48.72 1.35 -23.72
N CYS A 78 49.14 1.06 -22.48
CA CYS A 78 50.53 1.07 -22.04
C CYS A 78 51.36 -0.13 -22.52
N ARG A 79 50.80 -1.01 -23.37
CA ARG A 79 51.39 -2.23 -23.95
C ARG A 79 51.66 -3.38 -22.98
N HIS A 80 51.37 -3.22 -21.69
CA HIS A 80 51.42 -4.29 -20.70
C HIS A 80 50.24 -5.28 -20.85
N PRO A 81 50.41 -6.55 -20.41
CA PRO A 81 49.34 -7.53 -20.43
C PRO A 81 48.17 -7.11 -19.55
N CYS A 82 46.94 -7.30 -20.04
CA CYS A 82 45.73 -7.04 -19.26
C CYS A 82 45.56 -8.08 -18.15
N ARG A 83 45.36 -7.64 -16.90
CA ARG A 83 45.01 -8.52 -15.75
C ARG A 83 43.50 -8.81 -15.66
N GLY A 84 42.78 -8.67 -16.77
CA GLY A 84 41.33 -8.93 -16.84
C GLY A 84 40.98 -10.32 -17.36
N LEU A 85 39.69 -10.64 -17.35
CA LEU A 85 39.14 -11.86 -17.93
C LEU A 85 38.74 -11.71 -19.40
N CYS A 86 38.80 -12.81 -20.14
CA CYS A 86 38.38 -12.84 -21.55
C CYS A 86 36.87 -12.64 -21.69
N GLY A 87 36.46 -11.64 -22.47
CA GLY A 87 35.04 -11.34 -22.72
C GLY A 87 34.42 -10.37 -21.70
N GLU A 88 35.14 -9.99 -20.65
CA GLU A 88 34.74 -8.93 -19.71
C GLU A 88 35.36 -7.56 -20.11
N PRO A 89 34.78 -6.44 -19.66
CA PRO A 89 35.40 -5.12 -19.80
C PRO A 89 36.79 -5.13 -19.18
N CYS A 90 37.80 -4.75 -19.98
CA CYS A 90 39.19 -4.74 -19.51
C CYS A 90 39.35 -3.67 -18.41
N PRO A 91 39.89 -4.02 -17.24
CA PRO A 91 40.16 -3.06 -16.18
C PRO A 91 41.34 -2.17 -16.62
N ASP A 92 41.22 -0.87 -16.42
CA ASP A 92 42.24 0.11 -16.81
C ASP A 92 43.25 0.31 -15.66
N ILE A 93 43.94 -0.77 -15.30
CA ILE A 93 44.92 -0.82 -14.22
C ILE A 93 46.21 -1.46 -14.70
N CYS A 94 47.35 -0.93 -14.28
CA CYS A 94 48.65 -1.47 -14.66
C CYS A 94 49.66 -1.29 -13.52
N LYS A 95 49.98 -2.40 -12.83
CA LYS A 95 50.95 -2.43 -11.72
C LYS A 95 52.31 -1.84 -12.10
N THR A 96 52.75 -2.03 -13.35
CA THR A 96 54.05 -1.53 -13.83
C THR A 96 54.06 -0.03 -14.12
N CYS A 97 52.98 0.52 -14.70
CA CYS A 97 52.93 1.93 -15.07
C CYS A 97 52.41 2.83 -13.95
N ARG A 98 51.50 2.31 -13.13
CA ARG A 98 50.81 3.04 -12.07
C ARG A 98 50.69 2.15 -10.83
N PRO A 99 51.80 1.89 -10.14
CA PRO A 99 51.79 1.07 -8.92
C PRO A 99 50.93 1.70 -7.82
N GLU A 100 50.92 3.03 -7.71
CA GLU A 100 50.15 3.75 -6.67
C GLU A 100 48.62 3.74 -6.90
N GLU A 101 48.17 3.58 -8.14
CA GLU A 101 46.74 3.47 -8.49
C GLU A 101 46.27 2.01 -8.57
N PHE A 102 47.16 1.05 -8.35
CA PHE A 102 46.82 -0.36 -8.43
C PHE A 102 45.94 -0.74 -7.23
N PRO A 103 44.82 -1.45 -7.43
CA PRO A 103 43.97 -1.88 -6.34
C PRO A 103 44.78 -2.70 -5.33
N THR A 104 44.63 -2.41 -4.05
CA THR A 104 45.06 -3.28 -2.93
C THR A 104 43.84 -4.00 -2.37
N ASP A 105 44.07 -5.07 -1.62
CA ASP A 105 42.99 -5.75 -0.91
C ASP A 105 42.40 -4.84 0.20
N PHE A 106 41.38 -5.34 0.92
CA PHE A 106 40.75 -4.60 2.01
C PHE A 106 41.69 -4.33 3.21
N LEU A 107 42.80 -5.07 3.32
CA LEU A 107 43.81 -4.93 4.36
C LEU A 107 44.99 -4.05 3.93
N GLY A 108 45.02 -3.60 2.67
CA GLY A 108 46.09 -2.79 2.10
C GLY A 108 47.29 -3.61 1.59
N GLU A 109 47.12 -4.93 1.44
CA GLU A 109 48.11 -5.83 0.88
C GLU A 109 48.04 -5.86 -0.65
N ASP A 110 49.20 -6.09 -1.28
CA ASP A 110 49.30 -6.25 -2.72
C ASP A 110 48.70 -7.60 -3.13
N PHE A 111 47.82 -7.60 -4.12
CA PHE A 111 47.36 -8.84 -4.74
C PHE A 111 48.51 -9.61 -5.41
N GLU A 112 48.39 -10.94 -5.41
CA GLU A 112 49.32 -11.83 -6.11
C GLU A 112 49.46 -11.45 -7.59
N ASP A 113 50.62 -11.74 -8.18
CA ASP A 113 50.88 -11.37 -9.58
C ASP A 113 49.98 -12.11 -10.59
N GLY A 114 49.34 -13.20 -10.16
CA GLY A 114 48.32 -13.94 -10.91
C GLY A 114 46.88 -13.45 -10.72
N ALA A 115 46.63 -12.51 -9.81
CA ALA A 115 45.28 -12.03 -9.50
C ALA A 115 44.62 -11.38 -10.72
N LYS A 116 43.32 -11.66 -10.87
CA LYS A 116 42.50 -11.22 -12.01
C LYS A 116 41.43 -10.27 -11.52
N PHE A 117 41.14 -9.27 -12.34
CA PHE A 117 40.22 -8.19 -12.00
C PHE A 117 39.09 -8.03 -13.01
N VAL A 118 37.94 -7.59 -12.52
CA VAL A 118 36.76 -7.27 -13.33
C VAL A 118 36.35 -5.83 -13.06
N LYS A 119 36.10 -5.09 -14.13
CA LYS A 119 35.53 -3.75 -14.06
C LYS A 119 34.00 -3.85 -14.15
N LEU A 120 33.30 -3.29 -13.17
CA LEU A 120 31.84 -3.23 -13.20
C LEU A 120 31.36 -2.31 -14.34
N GLN A 121 30.21 -2.61 -14.94
CA GLN A 121 29.65 -1.77 -16.01
C GLN A 121 28.74 -0.67 -15.44
N ASP A 122 28.05 -0.96 -14.33
CA ASP A 122 27.16 -0.02 -13.68
C ASP A 122 27.93 1.09 -12.94
N CYS A 123 29.13 0.79 -12.45
CA CYS A 123 30.05 1.75 -11.84
C CYS A 123 31.48 1.48 -12.29
N THR A 124 32.36 2.48 -12.27
CA THR A 124 33.75 2.33 -12.75
C THR A 124 34.69 1.60 -11.79
N HIS A 125 34.18 1.05 -10.69
CA HIS A 125 34.97 0.31 -9.70
C HIS A 125 35.45 -1.04 -10.24
N ILE A 126 36.60 -1.47 -9.72
CA ILE A 126 37.29 -2.68 -10.09
C ILE A 126 37.29 -3.59 -8.87
N LEU A 127 36.98 -4.87 -9.09
CA LEU A 127 36.96 -5.91 -8.06
C LEU A 127 37.84 -7.06 -8.49
N GLU A 128 38.47 -7.73 -7.53
CA GLU A 128 39.08 -9.03 -7.76
C GLU A 128 37.99 -10.05 -8.12
N VAL A 129 38.34 -11.02 -8.97
CA VAL A 129 37.42 -12.09 -9.38
C VAL A 129 36.92 -12.90 -8.19
N GLU A 130 37.79 -13.23 -7.23
CA GLU A 130 37.41 -14.03 -6.04
C GLU A 130 36.45 -13.26 -5.13
N ASP A 131 36.77 -12.00 -4.82
CA ASP A 131 35.87 -11.09 -4.10
C ASP A 131 34.51 -10.94 -4.80
N PHE A 132 34.53 -10.83 -6.14
CA PHE A 132 33.31 -10.70 -6.91
C PHE A 132 32.50 -12.00 -6.95
N ASP A 133 33.16 -13.16 -6.99
CA ASP A 133 32.54 -14.48 -6.87
C ASP A 133 31.87 -14.62 -5.49
N ASN A 134 32.56 -14.24 -4.41
CA ASN A 134 32.03 -14.27 -3.04
C ASN A 134 30.87 -13.30 -2.85
N LEU A 135 30.94 -12.09 -3.42
CA LEU A 135 29.86 -11.10 -3.35
C LEU A 135 28.58 -11.58 -4.05
N MET A 136 28.73 -12.23 -5.22
CA MET A 136 27.58 -12.62 -6.04
C MET A 136 26.98 -13.96 -5.63
N LYS A 137 27.79 -14.89 -5.08
CA LYS A 137 27.34 -16.20 -4.62
C LYS A 137 27.11 -16.28 -3.10
N GLY A 138 27.60 -15.32 -2.33
CA GLY A 138 27.36 -15.23 -0.88
C GLY A 138 25.89 -14.97 -0.58
N ASP A 139 25.40 -15.50 0.54
CA ASP A 139 24.05 -15.34 1.12
C ASP A 139 22.85 -15.68 0.21
N GLU A 140 22.58 -16.97 0.01
CA GLU A 140 21.38 -17.46 -0.69
C GLU A 140 20.05 -17.10 0.01
N SER A 141 20.08 -16.68 1.28
CA SER A 141 18.88 -16.41 2.08
C SER A 141 18.26 -15.01 1.89
N SER A 142 18.99 -14.06 1.28
CA SER A 142 18.53 -12.67 1.15
C SER A 142 18.08 -12.36 -0.28
N ILE A 143 16.80 -12.00 -0.46
CA ILE A 143 16.26 -11.46 -1.72
C ILE A 143 16.78 -10.03 -1.90
N THR A 144 18.05 -9.86 -2.29
CA THR A 144 18.63 -8.53 -2.53
C THR A 144 19.45 -8.50 -3.80
N ILE A 145 19.34 -7.41 -4.56
CA ILE A 145 20.29 -7.12 -5.63
C ILE A 145 21.59 -6.73 -4.96
N ARG A 146 22.68 -7.43 -5.29
CA ARG A 146 24.00 -7.13 -4.77
C ARG A 146 24.45 -5.75 -5.25
N SER A 147 25.10 -5.02 -4.36
CA SER A 147 25.57 -3.65 -4.60
C SER A 147 27.09 -3.59 -4.57
N CYS A 148 27.64 -2.59 -5.27
CA CYS A 148 29.07 -2.33 -5.25
C CYS A 148 29.51 -1.93 -3.83
N PRO A 149 30.57 -2.55 -3.26
CA PRO A 149 31.01 -2.22 -1.90
C PRO A 149 31.52 -0.78 -1.76
N PHE A 150 32.02 -0.18 -2.83
CA PHE A 150 32.59 1.17 -2.81
C PHE A 150 31.56 2.30 -2.96
N CYS A 151 30.55 2.12 -3.82
CA CYS A 151 29.55 3.17 -4.09
C CYS A 151 28.10 2.77 -3.84
N ARG A 152 27.85 1.55 -3.38
CA ARG A 152 26.52 0.97 -3.11
C ARG A 152 25.58 0.88 -4.30
N LYS A 153 26.04 1.23 -5.50
CA LYS A 153 25.26 1.10 -6.73
C LYS A 153 24.93 -0.36 -7.01
N ALA A 154 23.67 -0.64 -7.36
CA ALA A 154 23.20 -1.97 -7.72
C ALA A 154 23.99 -2.55 -8.92
N ILE A 155 24.42 -3.81 -8.79
CA ILE A 155 25.15 -4.54 -9.82
C ILE A 155 24.12 -5.29 -10.68
N ILE A 156 23.83 -4.76 -11.86
CA ILE A 156 22.79 -5.27 -12.78
C ILE A 156 23.42 -5.76 -14.08
N ASN A 157 24.29 -4.95 -14.69
CA ASN A 157 24.94 -5.23 -15.95
C ASN A 157 26.25 -6.01 -15.72
N THR A 158 26.12 -7.33 -15.62
CA THR A 158 27.28 -8.23 -15.54
C THR A 158 27.21 -9.27 -16.65
N HIS A 159 28.35 -9.54 -17.32
CA HIS A 159 28.40 -10.65 -18.26
C HIS A 159 28.55 -11.97 -17.50
N ARG A 160 29.52 -12.08 -16.59
CA ARG A 160 29.80 -13.28 -15.79
C ARG A 160 28.58 -13.83 -15.04
N TYR A 161 27.92 -12.99 -14.25
CA TYR A 161 26.78 -13.35 -13.39
C TYR A 161 25.42 -12.94 -13.97
N LYS A 162 25.34 -12.74 -15.29
CA LYS A 162 24.09 -12.40 -15.98
C LYS A 162 22.95 -13.33 -15.60
N ASP A 163 23.25 -14.64 -15.50
CA ASP A 163 22.23 -15.65 -15.23
C ASP A 163 21.74 -15.60 -13.77
N LEU A 164 22.61 -15.27 -12.81
CA LEU A 164 22.21 -15.05 -11.41
C LEU A 164 21.34 -13.80 -11.28
N VAL A 165 21.74 -12.70 -11.91
CA VAL A 165 20.96 -11.45 -11.90
C VAL A 165 19.60 -11.66 -12.58
N ASN A 166 19.56 -12.31 -13.74
CA ASN A 166 18.31 -12.64 -14.43
C ASN A 166 17.41 -13.56 -13.59
N ALA A 167 17.99 -14.55 -12.90
CA ALA A 167 17.26 -15.43 -11.99
C ALA A 167 16.67 -14.64 -10.81
N ALA A 168 17.44 -13.77 -10.18
CA ALA A 168 16.97 -12.90 -9.09
C ALA A 168 15.81 -12.00 -9.54
N TYR A 169 15.90 -11.41 -10.75
CA TYR A 169 14.80 -10.62 -11.28
C TYR A 169 13.55 -11.45 -11.59
N LYS A 170 13.72 -12.65 -12.15
CA LYS A 170 12.61 -13.51 -12.56
C LYS A 170 11.90 -14.18 -11.38
N ASN A 171 12.67 -14.70 -10.43
CA ASN A 171 12.17 -15.58 -9.37
C ASN A 171 11.85 -14.84 -8.08
N ASP A 172 12.54 -13.73 -7.81
CA ASP A 172 12.40 -13.05 -6.51
C ASP A 172 11.79 -11.65 -6.68
N ILE A 173 12.38 -10.81 -7.54
CA ILE A 173 12.00 -9.39 -7.63
C ILE A 173 10.69 -9.19 -8.39
N ASN A 174 10.51 -9.85 -9.54
CA ASN A 174 9.27 -9.70 -10.31
C ASN A 174 8.05 -10.23 -9.54
N PRO A 175 8.09 -11.39 -8.86
CA PRO A 175 6.97 -11.83 -8.03
C PRO A 175 6.66 -10.87 -6.89
N VAL A 176 7.68 -10.28 -6.24
CA VAL A 176 7.47 -9.23 -5.24
C VAL A 176 6.81 -7.99 -5.85
N LYS A 177 7.21 -7.59 -7.07
CA LYS A 177 6.57 -6.47 -7.78
C LYS A 177 5.12 -6.77 -8.14
N GLU A 178 4.83 -7.98 -8.65
CA GLU A 178 3.46 -8.40 -8.97
C GLU A 178 2.58 -8.46 -7.74
N LYS A 179 3.15 -8.85 -6.60
CA LYS A 179 2.45 -8.91 -5.33
C LYS A 179 2.13 -7.54 -4.74
N ILE A 180 3.06 -6.58 -4.84
CA ILE A 180 2.87 -5.22 -4.30
C ILE A 180 2.03 -4.36 -5.25
N TYR A 181 2.28 -4.45 -6.55
CA TYR A 181 1.67 -3.57 -7.55
C TYR A 181 0.51 -4.21 -8.31
N GLY A 182 0.24 -5.49 -8.08
CA GLY A 182 -0.80 -6.29 -8.72
C GLY A 182 -0.35 -6.94 -10.04
N THR A 183 -0.97 -8.07 -10.37
CA THR A 183 -0.83 -8.67 -11.70
C THR A 183 -1.63 -7.88 -12.73
N LYS A 184 -1.31 -8.05 -14.03
CA LYS A 184 -2.09 -7.40 -15.10
C LYS A 184 -3.57 -7.77 -15.06
N GLU A 185 -3.88 -9.01 -14.73
CA GLU A 185 -5.26 -9.50 -14.65
C GLU A 185 -6.02 -8.86 -13.49
N GLN A 186 -5.40 -8.77 -12.30
CA GLN A 186 -5.98 -8.10 -11.13
C GLN A 186 -6.24 -6.61 -11.41
N ILE A 187 -5.28 -5.94 -12.06
CA ILE A 187 -5.40 -4.53 -12.45
C ILE A 187 -6.58 -4.35 -13.42
N GLU A 188 -6.72 -5.20 -14.43
CA GLU A 188 -7.81 -5.11 -15.40
C GLU A 188 -9.17 -5.45 -14.79
N LEU A 189 -9.24 -6.42 -13.88
CA LEU A 189 -10.48 -6.77 -13.18
C LEU A 189 -10.94 -5.62 -12.28
N LYS A 190 -10.03 -5.07 -11.47
CA LYS A 190 -10.34 -3.94 -10.57
C LYS A 190 -10.68 -2.66 -11.34
N LYS A 191 -10.06 -2.42 -12.50
CA LYS A 191 -10.46 -1.33 -13.42
C LYS A 191 -11.92 -1.46 -13.86
N LYS A 192 -12.32 -2.66 -14.31
CA LYS A 192 -13.71 -2.91 -14.75
C LYS A 192 -14.70 -2.71 -13.61
N GLU A 193 -14.37 -3.20 -12.43
CA GLU A 193 -15.18 -3.02 -11.22
C GLU A 193 -15.38 -1.53 -10.89
N ILE A 194 -14.30 -0.76 -10.77
CA ILE A 194 -14.35 0.67 -10.44
C ILE A 194 -15.11 1.46 -11.51
N LEU A 195 -14.92 1.15 -12.79
CA LEU A 195 -15.67 1.79 -13.87
C LEU A 195 -17.17 1.50 -13.78
N GLY A 196 -17.54 0.26 -13.42
CA GLY A 196 -18.93 -0.13 -13.19
C GLY A 196 -19.56 0.66 -12.04
N ILE A 197 -18.87 0.73 -10.89
CA ILE A 197 -19.33 1.50 -9.72
C ILE A 197 -19.48 2.98 -10.08
N THR A 198 -18.46 3.57 -10.71
CA THR A 198 -18.44 5.00 -11.09
C THR A 198 -19.57 5.36 -12.05
N PHE A 199 -19.96 4.42 -12.93
CA PHE A 199 -21.07 4.63 -13.87
C PHE A 199 -22.44 4.62 -13.18
N GLN A 200 -22.62 3.78 -12.16
CA GLN A 200 -23.89 3.67 -11.41
C GLN A 200 -24.03 4.74 -10.32
N PHE A 201 -22.92 5.26 -9.82
CA PHE A 201 -22.84 6.19 -8.70
C PHE A 201 -23.78 7.41 -8.81
N PRO A 202 -23.89 8.13 -9.96
CA PRO A 202 -24.77 9.29 -10.07
C PRO A 202 -26.25 8.95 -9.91
N ASN A 203 -26.65 7.75 -10.36
CA ASN A 203 -28.03 7.31 -10.27
C ASN A 203 -28.40 6.87 -8.86
N LEU A 204 -27.46 6.23 -8.15
CA LEU A 204 -27.66 5.76 -6.77
C LEU A 204 -27.74 6.93 -5.78
N HIS A 205 -27.00 8.02 -6.04
CA HIS A 205 -26.82 9.14 -5.11
C HIS A 205 -27.40 10.46 -5.62
N SER A 206 -28.46 10.41 -6.44
CA SER A 206 -29.09 11.60 -7.04
C SER A 206 -29.53 12.64 -5.98
N ALA A 207 -30.06 12.18 -4.84
CA ALA A 207 -30.58 13.05 -3.78
C ALA A 207 -29.53 13.95 -3.12
N ILE A 208 -28.28 13.49 -2.97
CA ILE A 208 -27.19 14.31 -2.42
C ILE A 208 -26.50 15.13 -3.52
N MET A 209 -26.52 14.66 -4.77
CA MET A 209 -25.95 15.39 -5.91
C MET A 209 -26.64 16.73 -6.19
N GLU A 210 -27.95 16.81 -5.96
CA GLU A 210 -28.75 18.00 -6.27
C GLU A 210 -28.78 19.01 -5.10
N ASP A 211 -28.33 18.64 -3.89
CA ASP A 211 -28.41 19.53 -2.72
C ASP A 211 -27.27 20.56 -2.70
N SER A 212 -27.65 21.83 -2.81
CA SER A 212 -26.75 22.99 -2.72
C SER A 212 -25.97 23.09 -1.40
N ASN A 213 -26.49 22.53 -0.30
CA ASN A 213 -25.81 22.55 1.01
C ASN A 213 -24.61 21.60 1.05
N VAL A 214 -24.54 20.61 0.14
CA VAL A 214 -23.52 19.56 0.09
C VAL A 214 -22.80 19.54 -1.26
N LYS A 215 -22.60 20.72 -1.84
CA LYS A 215 -21.97 20.88 -3.16
C LYS A 215 -20.58 20.24 -3.28
N ASP A 216 -19.82 20.16 -2.18
CA ASP A 216 -18.45 19.63 -2.20
C ASP A 216 -18.42 18.11 -2.44
N TRP A 217 -19.52 17.41 -2.13
CA TRP A 217 -19.66 15.98 -2.44
C TRP A 217 -19.73 15.75 -3.96
N ALA A 218 -20.56 16.53 -4.67
CA ALA A 218 -20.67 16.44 -6.12
C ALA A 218 -19.36 16.82 -6.82
N LEU A 219 -18.64 17.81 -6.28
CA LEU A 219 -17.30 18.20 -6.77
C LEU A 219 -16.27 17.10 -6.54
N ALA A 220 -16.26 16.48 -5.35
CA ALA A 220 -15.36 15.39 -5.01
C ALA A 220 -15.58 14.17 -5.92
N PHE A 221 -16.83 13.75 -6.10
CA PHE A 221 -17.18 12.68 -7.03
C PHE A 221 -16.76 13.02 -8.47
N THR A 222 -17.05 14.23 -8.93
CA THR A 222 -16.66 14.67 -10.29
C THR A 222 -15.15 14.57 -10.50
N LYS A 223 -14.35 14.99 -9.52
CA LYS A 223 -12.89 14.90 -9.59
C LYS A 223 -12.41 13.45 -9.69
N VAL A 224 -12.91 12.57 -8.82
CA VAL A 224 -12.57 11.14 -8.81
C VAL A 224 -12.98 10.46 -10.12
N SER A 225 -14.18 10.74 -10.61
CA SER A 225 -14.71 10.21 -11.88
C SER A 225 -13.87 10.64 -13.09
N LEU A 226 -13.40 11.90 -13.11
CA LEU A 226 -12.49 12.38 -14.16
C LEU A 226 -11.13 11.69 -14.12
N GLU A 227 -10.56 11.48 -12.93
CA GLU A 227 -9.29 10.75 -12.78
C GLU A 227 -9.44 9.29 -13.22
N ILE A 228 -10.53 8.61 -12.83
CA ILE A 228 -10.86 7.25 -13.25
C ILE A 228 -11.04 7.17 -14.77
N GLY A 229 -11.75 8.13 -15.38
CA GLY A 229 -11.94 8.21 -16.83
C GLY A 229 -10.64 8.40 -17.61
N GLN A 230 -9.63 9.05 -17.04
CA GLN A 230 -8.31 9.20 -17.66
C GLN A 230 -7.50 7.89 -17.66
N ILE A 231 -7.73 6.98 -16.70
CA ILE A 231 -7.09 5.66 -16.65
C ILE A 231 -7.41 4.87 -17.92
N ASN A 232 -8.68 4.90 -18.35
CA ASN A 232 -9.14 4.18 -19.52
C ASN A 232 -8.57 4.74 -20.84
N LYS A 233 -8.40 6.08 -20.92
CA LYS A 233 -7.93 6.75 -22.15
C LYS A 233 -6.43 6.67 -22.39
N ARG A 234 -5.60 6.58 -21.33
CA ARG A 234 -4.15 6.76 -21.45
C ARG A 234 -3.32 5.47 -21.49
N GLN A 235 -3.91 4.28 -21.35
CA GLN A 235 -3.15 3.05 -21.01
C GLN A 235 -2.12 3.34 -19.90
N ALA A 236 -2.50 4.17 -18.93
CA ALA A 236 -1.58 4.60 -17.90
C ALA A 236 -1.15 3.37 -17.09
N ASN A 237 0.16 3.23 -16.84
CA ASN A 237 0.71 2.23 -15.94
C ASN A 237 0.24 2.55 -14.51
N ILE A 238 -0.99 2.15 -14.19
CA ILE A 238 -1.58 2.27 -12.86
C ILE A 238 -1.37 0.97 -12.10
N SER A 239 -1.02 1.10 -10.83
CA SER A 239 -0.84 -0.03 -9.92
C SER A 239 -2.13 -0.38 -9.18
N LEU A 240 -2.23 -1.62 -8.72
CA LEU A 240 -3.36 -2.10 -7.93
C LEU A 240 -3.62 -1.26 -6.66
N PRO A 241 -2.61 -0.81 -5.88
CA PRO A 241 -2.83 0.07 -4.74
C PRO A 241 -3.47 1.42 -5.12
N GLN A 242 -3.14 1.96 -6.29
CA GLN A 242 -3.77 3.19 -6.78
C GLN A 242 -5.24 2.96 -7.15
N LEU A 243 -5.58 1.79 -7.70
CA LEU A 243 -6.98 1.42 -7.96
C LEU A 243 -7.74 1.19 -6.65
N GLN A 244 -7.14 0.51 -5.67
CA GLN A 244 -7.73 0.33 -4.34
C GLN A 244 -8.01 1.67 -3.65
N MET A 245 -7.14 2.66 -3.85
CA MET A 245 -7.36 4.01 -3.34
C MET A 245 -8.63 4.66 -3.94
N PHE A 246 -8.88 4.50 -5.25
CA PHE A 246 -10.13 4.96 -5.86
C PHE A 246 -11.36 4.23 -5.31
N SER A 247 -11.24 2.94 -4.99
CA SER A 247 -12.29 2.19 -4.29
C SER A 247 -12.62 2.86 -2.95
N ILE A 248 -11.59 3.11 -2.11
CA ILE A 248 -11.76 3.77 -0.81
C ILE A 248 -12.42 5.15 -0.96
N TYR A 249 -12.04 5.93 -1.97
CA TYR A 249 -12.68 7.22 -2.25
C TYR A 249 -14.18 7.08 -2.52
N LEU A 250 -14.57 6.11 -3.35
CA LEU A 250 -15.97 5.84 -3.68
C LEU A 250 -16.72 5.33 -2.45
N ASP A 251 -16.13 4.46 -1.65
CA ASP A 251 -16.73 3.93 -0.42
C ASP A 251 -17.00 5.05 0.60
N VAL A 252 -16.08 6.01 0.76
CA VAL A 252 -16.30 7.17 1.64
C VAL A 252 -17.44 8.05 1.12
N LEU A 253 -17.51 8.28 -0.19
CA LEU A 253 -18.59 9.07 -0.78
C LEU A 253 -19.96 8.37 -0.62
N ASP A 254 -20.00 7.05 -0.79
CA ASP A 254 -21.18 6.22 -0.59
C ASP A 254 -21.68 6.31 0.87
N MET A 255 -20.79 6.10 1.84
CA MET A 255 -21.13 6.25 3.26
C MET A 255 -21.64 7.66 3.63
N LEU A 256 -21.08 8.71 3.02
CA LEU A 256 -21.59 10.08 3.21
C LEU A 256 -22.99 10.24 2.63
N SER A 257 -23.26 9.61 1.49
CA SER A 257 -24.59 9.62 0.87
C SER A 257 -25.60 8.85 1.74
N GLU A 258 -25.26 7.68 2.25
CA GLU A 258 -26.13 6.96 3.19
C GLU A 258 -26.44 7.77 4.44
N SER A 259 -25.41 8.43 5.00
CA SER A 259 -25.55 9.29 6.17
C SER A 259 -26.47 10.48 5.88
N TYR A 260 -26.37 11.05 4.69
CA TYR A 260 -27.26 12.11 4.21
C TYR A 260 -28.70 11.64 4.08
N THR A 261 -28.95 10.49 3.46
CA THR A 261 -30.30 9.91 3.33
C THR A 261 -30.91 9.68 4.71
N LYS A 262 -30.15 9.05 5.62
CA LYS A 262 -30.57 8.85 7.02
C LYS A 262 -30.90 10.18 7.71
N PHE A 263 -30.09 11.21 7.51
CA PHE A 263 -30.33 12.54 8.09
C PHE A 263 -31.59 13.20 7.53
N MET A 264 -31.83 13.09 6.23
CA MET A 264 -33.01 13.65 5.56
C MET A 264 -34.30 12.91 5.95
N ASP A 265 -34.27 11.57 6.07
CA ASP A 265 -35.42 10.76 6.48
C ASP A 265 -35.92 11.09 7.90
N ILE A 266 -35.02 11.48 8.80
CA ILE A 266 -35.36 11.89 10.17
C ILE A 266 -36.08 13.26 10.20
N GLY A 267 -35.79 14.13 9.23
CA GLY A 267 -36.29 15.51 9.18
C GLY A 267 -35.43 16.51 9.96
N MET A 268 -35.57 17.80 9.61
CA MET A 268 -34.75 18.90 10.16
C MET A 268 -35.42 19.53 11.40
N THR A 269 -34.80 19.42 12.59
CA THR A 269 -35.30 20.12 13.80
C THR A 269 -34.61 21.44 14.08
N SER A 270 -33.27 21.52 13.99
CA SER A 270 -32.53 22.73 14.38
C SER A 270 -31.50 23.19 13.35
N LYS A 271 -31.48 24.51 13.07
CA LYS A 271 -30.50 25.14 12.15
C LYS A 271 -29.05 24.85 12.53
N ASN A 272 -28.77 24.66 13.83
CA ASN A 272 -27.43 24.37 14.33
C ASN A 272 -26.98 22.94 14.00
N LEU A 273 -27.85 21.93 14.13
CA LEU A 273 -27.50 20.55 13.78
C LEU A 273 -27.37 20.36 12.27
N SER A 274 -28.28 20.93 11.48
CA SER A 274 -28.18 20.86 10.02
C SER A 274 -26.92 21.53 9.49
N SER A 275 -26.58 22.73 9.99
CA SER A 275 -25.33 23.40 9.59
C SER A 275 -24.08 22.65 10.03
N ALA A 276 -24.11 21.99 11.20
CA ALA A 276 -23.02 21.12 11.65
C ALA A 276 -22.85 19.90 10.73
N PHE A 277 -23.95 19.23 10.38
CA PHE A 277 -23.95 18.09 9.47
C PHE A 277 -23.34 18.47 8.11
N TYR A 278 -23.88 19.50 7.45
CA TYR A 278 -23.38 19.95 6.15
C TYR A 278 -21.91 20.38 6.19
N TYR A 279 -21.49 21.05 7.27
CA TYR A 279 -20.09 21.42 7.46
C TYR A 279 -19.17 20.20 7.50
N GLN A 280 -19.53 19.16 8.27
CA GLN A 280 -18.69 17.96 8.38
C GLN A 280 -18.64 17.16 7.08
N THR A 281 -19.78 17.00 6.39
CA THR A 281 -19.82 16.33 5.08
C THR A 281 -18.93 17.04 4.06
N ASN A 282 -19.02 18.38 3.98
CA ASN A 282 -18.19 19.17 3.08
C ASN A 282 -16.69 19.14 3.48
N LEU A 283 -16.38 19.13 4.78
CA LEU A 283 -15.00 19.02 5.28
C LEU A 283 -14.33 17.73 4.79
N ILE A 284 -15.00 16.59 4.94
CA ILE A 284 -14.49 15.30 4.46
C ILE A 284 -14.27 15.36 2.94
N CYS A 285 -15.24 15.88 2.18
CA CYS A 285 -15.12 16.00 0.72
C CYS A 285 -13.92 16.88 0.30
N VAL A 286 -13.68 17.99 1.00
CA VAL A 286 -12.51 18.86 0.75
C VAL A 286 -11.19 18.15 1.04
N VAL A 287 -11.12 17.33 2.09
CA VAL A 287 -9.93 16.52 2.41
C VAL A 287 -9.68 15.48 1.30
N LEU A 288 -10.74 14.79 0.84
CA LEU A 288 -10.63 13.83 -0.26
C LEU A 288 -10.14 14.50 -1.55
N MET A 289 -10.64 15.71 -1.85
CA MET A 289 -10.23 16.46 -3.04
C MET A 289 -8.76 16.93 -2.98
N LYS A 290 -8.18 17.17 -1.80
CA LYS A 290 -6.80 17.65 -1.69
C LYS A 290 -5.74 16.55 -1.87
N ASN A 291 -6.07 15.31 -1.53
CA ASN A 291 -5.09 14.23 -1.38
C ASN A 291 -5.26 13.08 -2.40
N THR A 292 -5.64 13.38 -3.65
CA THR A 292 -6.01 12.35 -4.64
C THR A 292 -4.90 11.37 -5.02
N ASP A 293 -3.63 11.64 -4.68
CA ASP A 293 -2.51 10.75 -4.92
C ASP A 293 -2.20 9.76 -3.76
N LYS A 294 -2.61 10.07 -2.50
CA LYS A 294 -2.27 9.28 -1.31
C LYS A 294 -3.12 9.63 -0.08
N ILE A 295 -3.85 8.65 0.46
CA ILE A 295 -4.43 8.72 1.81
C ILE A 295 -3.49 7.97 2.76
N THR A 296 -3.02 8.65 3.81
CA THR A 296 -2.18 8.02 4.85
C THR A 296 -3.06 7.27 5.85
N GLN A 297 -2.49 6.36 6.64
CA GLN A 297 -3.23 5.69 7.72
C GLN A 297 -3.81 6.70 8.72
N GLN A 298 -3.10 7.81 8.97
CA GLN A 298 -3.58 8.92 9.78
C GLN A 298 -4.81 9.58 9.13
N HIS A 299 -4.75 9.90 7.84
CA HIS A 299 -5.90 10.49 7.14
C HIS A 299 -7.12 9.56 7.14
N GLN A 300 -6.91 8.23 7.02
CA GLN A 300 -7.99 7.25 7.16
C GLN A 300 -8.62 7.31 8.56
N GLN A 301 -7.81 7.30 9.62
CA GLN A 301 -8.31 7.42 11.00
C GLN A 301 -9.06 8.74 11.23
N ASP A 302 -8.54 9.85 10.71
CA ASP A 302 -9.17 11.16 10.83
C ASP A 302 -10.52 11.20 10.11
N ILE A 303 -10.60 10.69 8.88
CA ILE A 303 -11.87 10.55 8.14
C ILE A 303 -12.83 9.65 8.94
N GLY A 304 -12.33 8.55 9.51
CA GLY A 304 -13.14 7.63 10.32
C GLY A 304 -13.73 8.31 11.54
N ASN A 305 -12.95 9.10 12.25
CA ASN A 305 -13.42 9.87 13.40
C ASN A 305 -14.45 10.93 13.01
N GLU A 306 -14.28 11.60 11.88
CA GLU A 306 -15.26 12.57 11.40
C GLU A 306 -16.54 11.91 10.87
N MET A 307 -16.46 10.71 10.30
CA MET A 307 -17.64 9.88 10.00
C MET A 307 -18.38 9.47 11.29
N LYS A 308 -17.64 9.15 12.37
CA LYS A 308 -18.23 8.90 13.69
C LYS A 308 -18.94 10.13 14.23
N ARG A 309 -18.37 11.32 14.03
CA ARG A 309 -19.00 12.59 14.38
C ARG A 309 -20.30 12.82 13.62
N ILE A 310 -20.32 12.56 12.30
CA ILE A 310 -21.55 12.68 11.48
C ILE A 310 -22.66 11.79 12.03
N ASN A 311 -22.34 10.54 12.39
CA ASN A 311 -23.32 9.66 13.03
C ASN A 311 -23.78 10.21 14.39
N GLY A 312 -22.87 10.71 15.22
CA GLY A 312 -23.24 11.39 16.47
C GLY A 312 -24.24 12.54 16.25
N ILE A 313 -24.07 13.32 15.17
CA ILE A 313 -25.01 14.38 14.78
C ILE A 313 -26.38 13.79 14.39
N ILE A 314 -26.39 12.71 13.61
CA ILE A 314 -27.62 11.98 13.23
C ILE A 314 -28.34 11.48 14.47
N GLN A 315 -27.63 10.86 15.43
CA GLN A 315 -28.19 10.34 16.67
C GLN A 315 -28.79 11.44 17.54
N LEU A 316 -28.07 12.57 17.66
CA LEU A 316 -28.59 13.73 18.37
C LEU A 316 -29.87 14.25 17.68
N ASN A 317 -29.89 14.30 16.34
CA ASN A 317 -31.06 14.71 15.58
C ASN A 317 -32.27 13.76 15.82
N LYS A 318 -32.05 12.44 15.85
CA LYS A 318 -33.11 11.46 16.18
C LYS A 318 -33.75 11.73 17.53
N ILE A 319 -32.95 12.07 18.54
CA ILE A 319 -33.45 12.40 19.88
C ILE A 319 -34.23 13.71 19.84
N THR A 320 -33.73 14.74 19.15
CA THR A 320 -34.36 16.06 19.16
C THR A 320 -35.65 16.15 18.36
N VAL A 321 -35.78 15.38 17.27
CA VAL A 321 -37.02 15.28 16.48
C VAL A 321 -38.12 14.53 17.26
N ASN A 322 -37.75 13.63 18.17
CA ASN A 322 -38.72 12.85 18.92
C ASN A 322 -39.62 13.74 19.79
N GLY A 323 -40.94 13.52 19.72
CA GLY A 323 -41.92 14.29 20.50
C GLY A 323 -41.70 14.23 22.02
N ALA A 324 -41.07 13.18 22.54
CA ALA A 324 -40.70 13.09 23.95
C ALA A 324 -39.67 14.14 24.39
N TYR A 325 -38.74 14.52 23.49
CA TYR A 325 -37.80 15.59 23.74
C TYR A 325 -38.50 16.95 23.72
N ALA A 326 -39.36 17.20 22.73
CA ALA A 326 -40.14 18.43 22.64
C ALA A 326 -40.99 18.68 23.90
N ALA A 327 -41.54 17.61 24.50
CA ALA A 327 -42.32 17.70 25.73
C ALA A 327 -41.49 18.04 26.99
N LYS A 328 -40.17 17.79 26.98
CA LYS A 328 -39.30 17.91 28.17
C LYS A 328 -38.15 18.90 28.02
N ASN A 329 -38.01 19.55 26.87
CA ASN A 329 -36.89 20.44 26.54
C ASN A 329 -36.73 21.65 27.51
N ASN A 330 -37.82 22.09 28.15
CA ASN A 330 -37.81 23.19 29.10
C ASN A 330 -37.25 22.79 30.48
N GLN A 331 -37.05 21.50 30.75
CA GLN A 331 -36.46 21.05 32.00
C GLN A 331 -34.96 21.37 32.03
N PRO A 332 -34.43 21.99 33.10
CA PRO A 332 -33.03 22.39 33.17
C PRO A 332 -32.06 21.20 33.05
N LYS A 333 -32.47 20.03 33.56
CA LYS A 333 -31.71 18.78 33.43
C LYS A 333 -31.59 18.30 31.97
N VAL A 334 -32.67 18.40 31.20
CA VAL A 334 -32.69 18.00 29.78
C VAL A 334 -31.90 19.00 28.94
N ARG A 335 -32.04 20.30 29.20
CA ARG A 335 -31.29 21.36 28.51
C ARG A 335 -29.79 21.26 28.76
N SER A 336 -29.37 21.05 30.01
CA SER A 336 -27.96 20.84 30.34
C SER A 336 -27.38 19.58 29.70
N ALA A 337 -28.15 18.48 29.62
CA ALA A 337 -27.71 17.26 28.94
C ALA A 337 -27.60 17.46 27.42
N TYR A 338 -28.52 18.23 26.83
CA TYR A 338 -28.48 18.59 25.41
C TYR A 338 -27.27 19.48 25.08
N ASP A 339 -27.01 20.51 25.88
CA ASP A 339 -25.87 21.41 25.66
C ASP A 339 -24.52 20.66 25.81
N ALA A 340 -24.44 19.70 26.74
CA ALA A 340 -23.29 18.82 26.87
C ALA A 340 -23.09 17.93 25.63
N ALA A 341 -24.14 17.29 25.12
CA ALA A 341 -24.09 16.48 23.91
C ALA A 341 -23.74 17.30 22.67
N LEU A 342 -24.33 18.50 22.54
CA LEU A 342 -24.04 19.42 21.45
C LEU A 342 -22.56 19.86 21.49
N SER A 343 -22.03 20.19 22.67
CA SER A 343 -20.63 20.57 22.82
C SER A 343 -19.66 19.41 22.56
N ALA A 344 -20.02 18.18 22.91
CA ALA A 344 -19.18 17.01 22.66
C ALA A 344 -19.10 16.67 21.16
N ILE A 345 -20.21 16.83 20.43
CA ILE A 345 -20.32 16.35 19.04
C ILE A 345 -20.04 17.45 18.02
N VAL A 346 -20.61 18.65 18.20
CA VAL A 346 -20.60 19.73 17.20
C VAL A 346 -19.40 20.68 17.37
N SER A 347 -18.63 20.57 18.46
CA SER A 347 -17.47 21.44 18.66
C SER A 347 -16.43 21.30 17.54
N LYS A 348 -16.16 22.42 16.87
CA LYS A 348 -15.25 22.54 15.71
C LYS A 348 -13.76 22.50 16.08
N THR A 349 -13.42 22.50 17.37
CA THR A 349 -12.04 22.73 17.86
C THR A 349 -11.44 21.54 18.59
N ARG A 350 -12.18 20.43 18.74
CA ARG A 350 -11.73 19.23 19.46
C ARG A 350 -11.72 18.00 18.56
N ILE A 351 -10.70 17.16 18.76
CA ILE A 351 -10.67 15.78 18.28
C ILE A 351 -11.95 15.09 18.75
N TYR A 352 -12.64 14.40 17.84
CA TYR A 352 -13.85 13.67 18.19
C TYR A 352 -13.49 12.49 19.10
N ASP A 353 -14.13 12.43 20.26
CA ASP A 353 -14.05 11.28 21.15
C ASP A 353 -15.40 10.55 21.17
N GLU A 354 -15.40 9.35 20.62
CA GLU A 354 -16.58 8.49 20.50
C GLU A 354 -17.16 8.14 21.87
N ASN A 355 -16.32 7.89 22.87
CA ASN A 355 -16.77 7.47 24.19
C ASN A 355 -17.51 8.62 24.89
N THR A 356 -16.89 9.81 24.93
CA THR A 356 -17.52 11.00 25.49
C THR A 356 -18.82 11.34 24.76
N ALA A 357 -18.84 11.28 23.43
CA ALA A 357 -20.05 11.54 22.65
C ALA A 357 -21.18 10.55 23.00
N HIS A 358 -20.85 9.25 23.11
CA HIS A 358 -21.81 8.21 23.47
C HIS A 358 -22.37 8.37 24.89
N GLU A 359 -21.51 8.70 25.86
CA GLU A 359 -21.92 8.98 27.23
C GLU A 359 -22.88 10.16 27.32
N CYS A 360 -22.57 11.27 26.62
CA CYS A 360 -23.44 12.44 26.57
C CYS A 360 -24.79 12.13 25.91
N LEU A 361 -24.80 11.39 24.80
CA LEU A 361 -26.04 10.99 24.13
C LEU A 361 -26.91 10.07 25.00
N THR A 362 -26.30 9.12 25.70
CA THR A 362 -26.99 8.22 26.62
C THR A 362 -27.55 8.96 27.84
N ALA A 363 -26.80 9.94 28.38
CA ALA A 363 -27.27 10.81 29.45
C ALA A 363 -28.50 11.63 29.00
N LEU A 364 -28.49 12.14 27.78
CA LEU A 364 -29.63 12.85 27.19
C LEU A 364 -30.84 11.92 27.02
N GLN A 365 -30.66 10.72 26.48
CA GLN A 365 -31.76 9.74 26.37
C GLN A 365 -32.40 9.41 27.71
N LYS A 366 -31.56 9.16 28.73
CA LYS A 366 -32.03 8.92 30.11
C LYS A 366 -32.79 10.12 30.67
N ALA A 367 -32.33 11.35 30.41
CA ALA A 367 -33.02 12.55 30.85
C ALA A 367 -34.40 12.73 30.19
N VAL A 368 -34.56 12.28 28.94
CA VAL A 368 -35.80 12.37 28.18
C VAL A 368 -36.71 11.14 28.42
N ASN A 369 -36.23 10.10 29.10
CA ASN A 369 -36.85 8.77 29.24
C ASN A 369 -37.11 8.09 27.89
N LEU A 370 -36.12 8.16 26.99
CA LEU A 370 -36.13 7.45 25.72
C LEU A 370 -35.25 6.19 25.83
N SER A 371 -35.72 5.07 25.28
CA SER A 371 -34.98 3.80 25.19
C SER A 371 -34.95 3.32 23.75
N GLY A 372 -33.81 2.79 23.30
CA GLY A 372 -33.68 2.13 21.99
C GLY A 372 -33.46 3.04 20.78
N ILE A 373 -33.20 4.34 20.98
CA ILE A 373 -32.87 5.26 19.86
C ILE A 373 -31.40 5.13 19.44
N ILE A 374 -30.50 4.79 20.36
CA ILE A 374 -29.11 4.45 20.05
C ILE A 374 -29.03 2.93 20.09
N THR A 375 -28.84 2.29 18.95
CA THR A 375 -28.69 0.83 18.89
C THR A 375 -27.23 0.41 18.82
N LYS A 376 -26.95 -0.86 19.17
CA LYS A 376 -25.60 -1.43 19.06
C LYS A 376 -25.15 -1.50 17.60
N GLU A 377 -26.08 -1.73 16.67
CA GLU A 377 -25.78 -1.72 15.22
C GLU A 377 -25.33 -0.34 14.74
N GLU A 378 -25.92 0.76 15.24
CA GLU A 378 -25.54 2.13 14.87
C GLU A 378 -24.18 2.55 15.44
N ARG A 379 -23.77 1.92 16.54
CA ARG A 379 -22.42 2.04 17.15
C ARG A 379 -21.36 1.27 16.34
N GLU A 380 -21.72 0.13 15.74
CA GLU A 380 -20.81 -0.73 14.98
C GLU A 380 -20.65 -0.29 13.50
N LEU A 381 -21.61 0.46 12.96
CA LEU A 381 -21.68 0.88 11.55
C LEU A 381 -20.57 1.83 11.06
N ILE A 382 -19.61 2.20 11.91
CA ILE A 382 -18.54 3.16 11.55
C ILE A 382 -17.15 2.53 11.57
N VAL A 383 -17.05 1.26 11.99
CA VAL A 383 -15.75 0.56 12.01
C VAL A 383 -15.51 -0.25 10.73
N LYS A 384 -16.54 -0.53 9.93
CA LYS A 384 -16.44 -1.48 8.81
C LYS A 384 -15.71 -0.96 7.56
N ALA A 385 -15.65 0.34 7.29
CA ALA A 385 -15.19 0.82 5.98
C ALA A 385 -14.02 1.82 5.98
N VAL A 386 -13.72 2.48 7.10
CA VAL A 386 -12.75 3.61 7.08
C VAL A 386 -11.36 3.26 7.64
N GLY A 387 -11.15 2.08 8.24
CA GLY A 387 -9.89 1.82 8.97
C GLY A 387 -9.33 0.40 8.97
N LEU A 388 -9.93 -0.59 8.34
CA LEU A 388 -9.43 -1.96 8.41
C LEU A 388 -8.44 -2.24 7.26
N LYS A 389 -7.19 -2.57 7.64
CA LYS A 389 -6.28 -3.28 6.73
C LYS A 389 -6.86 -4.67 6.44
N SER A 390 -6.42 -5.30 5.36
CA SER A 390 -6.71 -6.72 5.09
C SER A 390 -6.35 -7.59 6.33
N GLY A 391 -7.24 -8.48 6.77
CA GLY A 391 -7.07 -9.45 7.86
C GLY A 391 -7.97 -9.27 9.08
N HIS A 392 -9.00 -8.41 9.05
CA HIS A 392 -9.79 -8.08 10.25
C HIS A 392 -11.22 -8.67 10.25
N TRP A 393 -11.59 -9.44 9.23
CA TRP A 393 -12.92 -10.02 9.07
C TRP A 393 -12.93 -11.51 9.36
N PHE A 394 -13.97 -11.98 10.04
CA PHE A 394 -14.10 -13.35 10.52
C PHE A 394 -15.54 -13.85 10.35
N LYS A 395 -15.72 -15.17 10.39
CA LYS A 395 -16.99 -15.87 10.30
C LYS A 395 -17.23 -16.68 11.56
N CYS A 396 -18.45 -16.63 12.07
CA CYS A 396 -18.91 -17.55 13.10
C CYS A 396 -19.14 -18.96 12.49
N PRO A 397 -19.39 -20.01 13.31
CA PRO A 397 -19.63 -21.37 12.83
C PRO A 397 -20.79 -21.50 11.82
N ASN A 398 -21.71 -20.53 11.84
CA ASN A 398 -22.88 -20.47 10.95
C ASN A 398 -22.68 -19.53 9.75
N GLY A 399 -21.46 -19.02 9.51
CA GLY A 399 -21.12 -18.21 8.33
C GLY A 399 -21.38 -16.70 8.44
N HIS A 400 -21.96 -16.20 9.53
CA HIS A 400 -22.18 -14.75 9.72
C HIS A 400 -20.87 -13.99 9.98
N ILE A 401 -20.72 -12.84 9.31
CA ILE A 401 -19.47 -12.09 9.24
C ILE A 401 -19.37 -11.04 10.36
N TYR A 402 -18.31 -11.13 11.15
CA TYR A 402 -17.97 -10.19 12.20
C TYR A 402 -16.53 -9.68 12.03
N CYS A 403 -16.16 -8.61 12.75
CA CYS A 403 -14.82 -8.02 12.65
C CYS A 403 -14.15 -7.90 14.02
N ILE A 404 -12.82 -7.99 14.04
CA ILE A 404 -12.01 -7.76 15.25
C ILE A 404 -11.18 -6.50 15.00
N GLY A 405 -11.43 -5.45 15.78
CA GLY A 405 -10.94 -4.10 15.49
C GLY A 405 -9.48 -3.82 15.88
N GLU A 406 -9.19 -3.74 17.19
CA GLU A 406 -7.97 -3.15 17.78
C GLU A 406 -6.65 -3.55 17.09
N CYS A 407 -6.36 -4.84 17.05
CA CYS A 407 -5.11 -5.38 16.50
C CYS A 407 -5.34 -6.41 15.39
N GLY A 408 -6.61 -6.75 15.10
CA GLY A 408 -6.98 -7.84 14.21
C GLY A 408 -6.81 -9.25 14.78
N GLY A 409 -6.66 -9.39 16.10
CA GLY A 409 -6.51 -10.67 16.80
C GLY A 409 -7.52 -10.86 17.93
N ALA A 410 -8.00 -12.08 18.09
CA ALA A 410 -9.05 -12.44 19.05
C ALA A 410 -8.57 -12.42 20.51
N MET A 411 -8.92 -11.37 21.24
CA MET A 411 -8.54 -11.19 22.65
C MET A 411 -9.68 -11.42 23.64
N GLU A 412 -10.92 -11.47 23.15
CA GLU A 412 -12.12 -11.70 23.94
C GLU A 412 -13.10 -12.59 23.17
N THR A 413 -13.88 -13.39 23.91
CA THR A 413 -14.99 -14.18 23.36
C THR A 413 -16.31 -13.43 23.53
N SER A 414 -17.16 -13.48 22.51
CA SER A 414 -18.47 -12.84 22.47
C SER A 414 -19.49 -13.76 21.81
N LYS A 415 -20.73 -13.28 21.60
CA LYS A 415 -21.78 -14.01 20.89
C LYS A 415 -22.10 -13.34 19.56
N CYS A 416 -22.22 -14.13 18.51
CA CYS A 416 -22.71 -13.71 17.21
C CYS A 416 -24.09 -13.06 17.39
N ASN A 417 -24.23 -11.85 16.85
CA ASN A 417 -25.46 -11.07 16.88
C ASN A 417 -26.58 -11.69 16.04
N GLU A 418 -26.27 -12.55 15.07
CA GLU A 418 -27.26 -13.18 14.19
C GLU A 418 -27.71 -14.56 14.70
N CYS A 419 -26.78 -15.44 15.09
CA CYS A 419 -27.10 -16.83 15.45
C CYS A 419 -26.82 -17.18 16.91
N GLY A 420 -26.26 -16.26 17.70
CA GLY A 420 -25.91 -16.50 19.10
C GLY A 420 -24.73 -17.45 19.35
N ALA A 421 -24.10 -17.99 18.29
CA ALA A 421 -22.90 -18.82 18.39
C ALA A 421 -21.74 -18.03 18.99
N LEU A 422 -20.79 -18.71 19.63
CA LEU A 422 -19.62 -18.05 20.20
C LEU A 422 -18.70 -17.53 19.09
N ILE A 423 -18.22 -16.31 19.24
CA ILE A 423 -17.32 -15.62 18.31
C ILE A 423 -16.12 -15.03 19.05
N GLY A 424 -15.02 -14.74 18.35
CA GLY A 424 -13.80 -14.19 18.95
C GLY A 424 -12.85 -15.29 19.44
N GLY A 425 -12.27 -15.13 20.61
CA GLY A 425 -11.20 -16.01 21.12
C GLY A 425 -10.38 -15.37 22.24
N SER A 426 -9.17 -15.88 22.50
CA SER A 426 -8.30 -15.34 23.56
C SER A 426 -6.84 -15.43 23.18
N GLN A 427 -5.99 -14.56 23.74
CA GLN A 427 -4.55 -14.51 23.43
C GLN A 427 -4.28 -14.41 21.93
N HIS A 428 -5.10 -13.61 21.25
CA HIS A 428 -5.14 -13.42 19.80
C HIS A 428 -5.37 -14.69 18.96
N THR A 429 -5.83 -15.76 19.60
CA THR A 429 -6.17 -17.03 18.95
C THR A 429 -7.68 -17.10 18.82
N LEU A 430 -8.17 -17.26 17.59
CA LEU A 430 -9.59 -17.42 17.30
C LEU A 430 -10.12 -18.73 17.89
N LEU A 431 -11.40 -18.78 18.26
CA LEU A 431 -12.07 -20.04 18.57
C LEU A 431 -12.00 -21.00 17.36
N ALA A 432 -11.87 -22.30 17.63
CA ALA A 432 -11.62 -23.31 16.59
C ALA A 432 -12.78 -23.49 15.59
N ASP A 433 -13.99 -23.06 15.97
CA ASP A 433 -15.21 -23.10 15.18
C ASP A 433 -15.49 -21.76 14.45
N ASN A 434 -14.57 -20.80 14.56
CA ASN A 434 -14.60 -19.53 13.86
C ASN A 434 -13.52 -19.51 12.78
N GLU A 435 -13.73 -18.74 11.72
CA GLU A 435 -12.81 -18.69 10.56
C GLU A 435 -12.54 -17.25 10.11
N LEU A 436 -11.50 -17.02 9.32
CA LEU A 436 -11.26 -15.72 8.66
C LEU A 436 -12.23 -15.56 7.47
N ALA A 437 -12.76 -14.36 7.26
CA ALA A 437 -13.65 -14.04 6.14
C ALA A 437 -12.84 -13.46 4.96
N GLU A 438 -12.06 -14.32 4.31
CA GLU A 438 -11.17 -13.96 3.20
C GLU A 438 -11.89 -13.27 2.04
N GLU A 439 -13.18 -13.56 1.85
CA GLU A 439 -14.03 -12.97 0.82
C GLU A 439 -14.29 -11.46 1.00
N MET A 440 -14.06 -10.92 2.20
CA MET A 440 -14.35 -9.52 2.52
C MET A 440 -13.22 -8.58 2.12
N ASP A 441 -11.97 -9.04 2.21
CA ASP A 441 -10.78 -8.19 2.03
C ASP A 441 -9.56 -8.92 1.44
N GLY A 442 -9.73 -10.16 1.00
CA GLY A 442 -8.69 -11.00 0.38
C GLY A 442 -7.59 -11.48 1.34
N ALA A 443 -7.77 -11.35 2.65
CA ALA A 443 -6.77 -11.75 3.63
C ALA A 443 -6.69 -13.27 3.77
N ARG A 444 -5.47 -13.81 3.87
CA ARG A 444 -5.25 -15.26 4.14
C ARG A 444 -4.97 -15.55 5.61
N HIS A 445 -4.62 -14.54 6.39
CA HIS A 445 -4.40 -14.64 7.82
C HIS A 445 -4.96 -13.43 8.56
N PRO A 446 -5.33 -13.62 9.84
CA PRO A 446 -5.71 -12.54 10.75
C PRO A 446 -4.65 -11.44 10.80
N ALA A 447 -5.09 -10.19 10.94
CA ALA A 447 -4.20 -9.04 11.00
C ALA A 447 -3.32 -9.01 12.25
N TRP A 448 -3.69 -9.73 13.31
CA TRP A 448 -2.76 -10.14 14.36
C TRP A 448 -2.40 -11.62 14.18
N SER A 449 -1.14 -11.90 13.92
CA SER A 449 -0.58 -13.24 14.05
C SER A 449 0.87 -13.13 14.48
N ASN A 450 1.37 -14.11 15.25
CA ASN A 450 2.83 -14.28 15.46
C ASN A 450 3.59 -14.45 14.12
N PHE A 451 2.86 -14.65 13.02
CA PHE A 451 3.31 -14.74 11.63
C PHE A 451 3.44 -13.38 10.92
N ASN A 452 3.01 -12.25 11.52
CA ASN A 452 3.24 -10.91 10.96
C ASN A 452 4.66 -10.37 11.20
N ASN A 453 5.45 -11.02 12.06
CA ASN A 453 6.91 -10.88 12.05
C ASN A 453 7.59 -11.72 10.95
N ASP A 454 6.82 -12.57 10.22
CA ASP A 454 7.35 -13.57 9.29
C ASP A 454 6.65 -13.55 7.90
N MET A 455 6.01 -12.43 7.53
CA MET A 455 5.57 -12.10 6.15
C MET A 455 4.78 -13.19 5.36
N ARG A 456 4.07 -14.11 6.02
CA ARG A 456 3.27 -15.16 5.33
C ARG A 456 1.85 -14.76 4.96
N ASN A 457 1.41 -13.53 5.24
CA ASN A 457 0.07 -13.03 4.86
C ASN A 457 -0.13 -12.77 3.35
N PHE A 458 0.66 -13.48 2.56
CA PHE A 458 1.27 -13.02 1.34
C PHE A 458 1.79 -14.22 0.52
N GLU A 459 1.83 -15.45 1.03
CA GLU A 459 2.18 -16.64 0.22
C GLU A 459 0.96 -17.16 -0.54
N LEU A 460 0.89 -16.89 -1.85
CA LEU A 460 0.81 -17.89 -2.93
C LEU A 460 1.50 -17.26 -4.14
#